data_AF-A0A7S3CWM7-F1
#
_entry.id   AF-A0A7S3CWM7-F1
#
_cell.length_a   1.000
_cell.length_b   1.000
_cell.length_c   1.000
_cell.angle_alpha   90.00
_cell.angle_beta   90.00
_cell.angle_gamma   90.00
#
_symmetry.space_group_name_H-M   'P 1'
#
loop_
_entity.id
_entity.type
_entity.pdbx_description
1 polymer ?
#
loop_
_entity_poly.entity_id
_entity_poly.type
_entity_poly.pdbx_seq_one_letter_code
_entity_poly.pdbx_strand_id
1 'polypeptide(L)'
;MRKELQLEAAGDLSAEGEDNLKKSLYTSAFHHAVNESKLEEEQEKITTYEDAFRKIKDATGVSDVNEVIQKFLTQDTTRGNLRNMTKEAQSKIDQLNDERTQLKAKVEEIKYSGTGSLGSRRIVDEFETQLSDANAKLERNRQKYERIARILIDVKAGIEHLSDKLESVKIDAAPIPLTDETLVEVLLQAEQKLIKLVEAVNVEEEGAGDVEGDSIKATAALAEKSYTSTAHEVNLPEFNVRIPLSQATEVGEDGK
;
A
#
# COMPACT_ATOMS: atom_id res chain seq x y z
N MET A 1 -8.40 82.30 -112.84
CA MET A 1 -7.02 81.95 -112.44
C MET A 1 -6.36 82.89 -111.43
N ARG A 2 -6.35 84.24 -111.57
CA ARG A 2 -5.74 85.11 -110.52
C ARG A 2 -6.62 85.40 -109.29
N LYS A 3 -7.94 85.12 -109.36
CA LYS A 3 -8.88 85.26 -108.22
C LYS A 3 -8.96 84.02 -107.34
N GLU A 4 -8.83 82.82 -107.90
CA GLU A 4 -8.85 81.56 -107.12
C GLU A 4 -7.65 81.44 -106.18
N LEU A 5 -6.46 81.83 -106.64
CA LEU A 5 -5.22 81.67 -105.87
C LEU A 5 -5.06 82.66 -104.70
N GLN A 6 -5.93 83.68 -104.60
CA GLN A 6 -5.95 84.62 -103.46
C GLN A 6 -6.98 84.22 -102.39
N LEU A 7 -7.99 83.42 -102.73
CA LEU A 7 -8.98 82.92 -101.76
C LEU A 7 -8.44 81.72 -100.96
N GLU A 8 -7.60 80.90 -101.57
CA GLU A 8 -6.95 79.75 -100.91
C GLU A 8 -5.93 80.18 -99.83
N ALA A 9 -5.34 81.37 -99.96
CA ALA A 9 -4.42 81.94 -98.97
C ALA A 9 -5.14 82.70 -97.81
N ALA A 10 -6.46 82.91 -97.91
CA ALA A 10 -7.28 83.59 -96.91
C ALA A 10 -7.96 82.63 -95.91
N GLY A 11 -7.70 81.32 -96.01
CA GLY A 11 -8.33 80.31 -95.16
C GLY A 11 -9.79 80.05 -95.50
N ASP A 12 -10.24 80.43 -96.70
CA ASP A 12 -11.60 80.17 -97.19
C ASP A 12 -11.64 78.75 -97.79
N LEU A 13 -12.30 77.82 -97.10
CA LEU A 13 -12.45 76.46 -97.60
C LEU A 13 -13.41 76.45 -98.80
N SER A 14 -13.12 75.65 -99.83
CA SER A 14 -14.11 75.30 -100.87
C SER A 14 -15.40 74.80 -100.20
N ALA A 15 -16.57 75.06 -100.79
CA ALA A 15 -17.87 74.64 -100.26
C ALA A 15 -17.93 73.12 -99.92
N GLU A 16 -17.18 72.29 -100.65
CA GLU A 16 -17.06 70.86 -100.40
C GLU A 16 -16.15 70.52 -99.19
N GLY A 17 -15.11 71.32 -98.96
CA GLY A 17 -14.25 71.23 -97.77
C GLY A 17 -14.97 71.70 -96.50
N GLU A 18 -15.79 72.74 -96.59
CA GLU A 18 -16.66 73.16 -95.49
C GLU A 18 -17.70 72.09 -95.12
N ASP A 19 -18.30 71.43 -96.11
CA ASP A 19 -19.30 70.38 -95.86
C ASP A 19 -18.67 69.14 -95.21
N ASN A 20 -17.46 68.76 -95.64
CA ASN A 20 -16.72 67.67 -95.00
C ASN A 20 -16.23 68.01 -93.60
N LEU A 21 -15.79 69.26 -93.36
CA LEU A 21 -15.43 69.71 -92.02
C LEU A 21 -16.66 69.74 -91.11
N LYS A 22 -17.81 70.24 -91.60
CA LYS A 22 -19.08 70.21 -90.86
C LYS A 22 -19.46 68.77 -90.52
N LYS A 23 -19.45 67.84 -91.49
CA LYS A 23 -19.71 66.41 -91.23
C LYS A 23 -18.75 65.82 -90.20
N SER A 24 -17.45 66.10 -90.29
CA SER A 24 -16.45 65.63 -89.32
C SER A 24 -16.63 66.26 -87.93
N LEU A 25 -17.09 67.51 -87.85
CA LEU A 25 -17.38 68.17 -86.58
C LEU A 25 -18.65 67.60 -85.96
N TYR A 26 -19.68 67.32 -86.75
CA TYR A 26 -20.90 66.66 -86.27
C TYR A 26 -20.64 65.23 -85.81
N THR A 27 -19.83 64.45 -86.53
CA THR A 27 -19.46 63.10 -86.09
C THR A 27 -18.56 63.15 -84.87
N SER A 28 -17.58 64.06 -84.80
CA SER A 28 -16.74 64.26 -83.62
C SER A 28 -17.56 64.68 -82.40
N ALA A 29 -18.49 65.63 -82.56
CA ALA A 29 -19.40 66.08 -81.50
C ALA A 29 -20.37 64.97 -81.06
N PHE A 30 -20.86 64.15 -81.99
CA PHE A 30 -21.68 62.99 -81.68
C PHE A 30 -20.89 61.91 -80.93
N HIS A 31 -19.66 61.61 -81.37
CA HIS A 31 -18.76 60.71 -80.65
C HIS A 31 -18.40 61.23 -79.27
N HIS A 32 -18.19 62.54 -79.12
CA HIS A 32 -17.99 63.18 -77.82
C HIS A 32 -19.22 62.99 -76.93
N ALA A 33 -20.42 63.32 -77.40
CA ALA A 33 -21.65 63.19 -76.63
C ALA A 33 -21.94 61.72 -76.22
N VAL A 34 -21.69 60.76 -77.12
CA VAL A 34 -21.85 59.32 -76.81
C VAL A 34 -20.78 58.85 -75.83
N ASN A 35 -19.54 59.31 -75.95
CA ASN A 35 -18.48 58.95 -75.01
C ASN A 35 -18.68 59.61 -73.64
N GLU A 36 -19.20 60.83 -73.60
CA GLU A 36 -19.56 61.57 -72.39
C GLU A 36 -20.69 60.87 -71.63
N SER A 37 -21.76 60.48 -72.33
CA SER A 37 -22.84 59.69 -71.75
C SER A 37 -22.36 58.33 -71.21
N LYS A 38 -21.46 57.64 -71.92
CA LYS A 38 -20.85 56.40 -71.41
C LYS A 38 -19.95 56.64 -70.19
N LEU A 39 -19.23 57.75 -70.16
CA LEU A 39 -18.39 58.13 -69.03
C LEU A 39 -19.26 58.40 -67.79
N GLU A 40 -20.39 59.08 -67.97
CA GLU A 40 -21.36 59.33 -66.90
C GLU A 40 -21.94 58.02 -66.35
N GLU A 41 -22.36 57.09 -67.21
CA GLU A 41 -22.86 55.78 -66.78
C GLU A 41 -21.81 54.97 -66.00
N GLU A 42 -20.55 54.98 -66.44
CA GLU A 42 -19.46 54.31 -65.72
C GLU A 42 -19.14 55.01 -64.38
N GLN A 43 -19.23 56.34 -64.33
CA GLN A 43 -19.03 57.10 -63.11
C GLN A 43 -20.12 56.81 -62.07
N GLU A 44 -21.39 56.70 -62.48
CA GLU A 44 -22.51 56.32 -61.61
C GLU A 44 -22.34 54.90 -61.03
N LYS A 45 -21.81 53.97 -61.83
CA LYS A 45 -21.48 52.62 -61.35
C LYS A 45 -20.39 52.68 -60.30
N ILE A 46 -19.32 53.44 -60.55
CA ILE A 46 -18.21 53.62 -59.59
C ILE A 46 -18.73 54.20 -58.27
N THR A 47 -19.55 55.26 -58.31
CA THR A 47 -20.11 55.87 -57.09
C THR A 47 -20.98 54.89 -56.31
N THR A 48 -21.77 54.07 -57.02
CA THR A 48 -22.61 53.04 -56.39
C THR A 48 -21.77 51.98 -55.68
N TYR A 49 -20.66 51.53 -56.30
CA TYR A 49 -19.74 50.59 -55.69
C TYR A 49 -18.99 51.20 -54.51
N GLU A 50 -18.53 52.44 -54.61
CA GLU A 50 -17.87 53.15 -53.52
C GLU A 50 -18.79 53.31 -52.30
N ASP A 51 -20.06 53.66 -52.50
CA ASP A 51 -21.05 53.74 -51.43
C ASP A 51 -21.32 52.39 -50.78
N ALA A 52 -21.35 51.31 -51.56
CA ALA A 52 -21.47 49.95 -51.04
C ALA A 52 -20.26 49.56 -50.18
N PHE A 53 -19.03 49.86 -50.64
CA PHE A 53 -17.81 49.58 -49.87
C PHE A 53 -17.71 50.43 -48.60
N ARG A 54 -18.15 51.69 -48.61
CA ARG A 54 -18.26 52.51 -47.39
C ARG A 54 -19.21 51.89 -46.38
N LYS A 55 -20.40 51.45 -46.80
CA LYS A 55 -21.35 50.76 -45.92
C LYS A 55 -20.75 49.50 -45.30
N ILE A 56 -20.02 48.70 -46.07
CA ILE A 56 -19.36 47.49 -45.55
C ILE A 56 -18.24 47.86 -44.58
N LYS A 57 -17.42 48.87 -44.90
CA LYS A 57 -16.35 49.37 -44.02
C LYS A 57 -16.92 49.84 -42.68
N ASP A 58 -17.98 50.64 -42.72
CA ASP A 58 -18.63 51.19 -41.51
C ASP A 58 -19.26 50.07 -40.67
N ALA A 59 -19.93 49.10 -41.31
CA ALA A 59 -20.53 47.95 -40.62
C ALA A 59 -19.49 47.00 -40.03
N THR A 60 -18.34 46.84 -40.68
CA THR A 60 -17.23 45.99 -40.20
C THR A 60 -16.28 46.72 -39.23
N GLY A 61 -16.41 48.05 -39.11
CA GLY A 61 -15.63 48.89 -38.21
C GLY A 61 -14.13 48.96 -38.56
N VAL A 62 -13.77 48.77 -39.84
CA VAL A 62 -12.37 48.73 -40.28
C VAL A 62 -11.88 50.08 -40.81
N SER A 63 -10.57 50.33 -40.73
CA SER A 63 -10.01 51.64 -41.04
C SER A 63 -9.90 51.90 -42.55
N ASP A 64 -9.78 50.85 -43.37
CA ASP A 64 -9.59 50.93 -44.81
C ASP A 64 -10.31 49.80 -45.57
N VAL A 65 -10.69 50.04 -46.83
CA VAL A 65 -11.35 49.08 -47.72
C VAL A 65 -10.44 47.88 -47.97
N ASN A 66 -9.13 48.07 -48.05
CA ASN A 66 -8.19 46.96 -48.21
C ASN A 66 -8.21 45.99 -47.01
N GLU A 67 -8.48 46.49 -45.80
CA GLU A 67 -8.65 45.66 -44.60
C GLU A 67 -9.93 44.79 -44.69
N VAL A 68 -11.01 45.32 -45.27
CA VAL A 68 -12.24 44.55 -45.55
C VAL A 68 -11.92 43.35 -46.45
N ILE A 69 -11.16 43.57 -47.53
CA ILE A 69 -10.81 42.53 -48.51
C ILE A 69 -9.98 41.45 -47.84
N GLN A 70 -8.95 41.82 -47.07
CA GLN A 70 -8.12 40.85 -46.34
C GLN A 70 -8.93 40.04 -45.33
N LYS A 71 -9.83 40.69 -44.57
CA LYS A 71 -10.72 39.99 -43.63
C LYS A 71 -11.67 39.04 -44.35
N PHE A 72 -12.24 39.44 -45.49
CA PHE A 72 -13.11 38.58 -46.29
C PHE A 72 -12.36 37.33 -46.78
N LEU A 73 -11.14 37.50 -47.31
CA LEU A 73 -10.32 36.39 -47.79
C LEU A 73 -9.88 35.44 -46.67
N THR A 74 -9.61 35.96 -45.47
CA THR A 74 -9.14 35.16 -44.32
C THR A 74 -10.28 34.60 -43.45
N GLN A 75 -11.50 35.14 -43.57
CA GLN A 75 -12.65 34.79 -42.74
C GLN A 75 -12.97 33.29 -42.80
N ASP A 76 -12.97 32.70 -43.99
CA ASP A 76 -13.30 31.27 -44.13
C ASP A 76 -12.24 30.37 -43.51
N THR A 77 -10.96 30.74 -43.63
CA THR A 77 -9.86 30.04 -42.95
C THR A 77 -10.00 30.14 -41.43
N THR A 78 -10.23 31.34 -40.89
CA THR A 78 -10.42 31.54 -39.45
C THR A 78 -11.65 30.79 -38.94
N ARG A 79 -12.76 30.80 -39.69
CA ARG A 79 -13.98 30.04 -39.37
C ARG A 79 -13.73 28.54 -39.36
N GLY A 80 -12.99 28.02 -40.34
CA GLY A 80 -12.57 26.62 -40.39
C GLY A 80 -11.74 26.23 -39.17
N ASN A 81 -10.74 27.05 -38.83
CA ASN A 81 -9.87 26.82 -37.67
C ASN A 81 -10.66 26.82 -36.35
N LEU A 82 -11.54 27.80 -36.14
CA LEU A 82 -12.39 27.86 -34.95
C LEU A 82 -13.34 26.64 -34.84
N ARG A 83 -13.90 26.20 -35.98
CA ARG A 83 -14.74 25.00 -36.02
C ARG A 83 -13.96 23.73 -35.67
N ASN A 84 -12.73 23.60 -36.17
CA ASN A 84 -11.85 22.48 -35.84
C ASN A 84 -11.46 22.50 -34.36
N MET A 85 -11.03 23.66 -33.83
CA MET A 85 -10.75 23.81 -32.40
C MET A 85 -11.95 23.46 -31.51
N THR A 86 -13.15 23.87 -31.92
CA THR A 86 -14.40 23.54 -31.20
C THR A 86 -14.64 22.03 -31.20
N LYS A 87 -14.45 21.38 -32.36
CA LYS A 87 -14.61 19.92 -32.49
C LYS A 87 -13.59 19.16 -31.66
N GLU A 88 -12.33 19.58 -31.67
CA GLU A 88 -11.26 18.97 -30.86
C GLU A 88 -11.52 19.15 -29.37
N ALA A 89 -11.91 20.36 -28.94
CA ALA A 89 -12.28 20.62 -27.55
C ALA A 89 -13.47 19.75 -27.10
N GLN A 90 -14.51 19.63 -27.93
CA GLN A 90 -15.65 18.77 -27.63
C GLN A 90 -15.24 17.30 -27.52
N SER A 91 -14.45 16.80 -28.48
CA SER A 91 -13.93 15.43 -28.43
C SER A 91 -13.11 15.17 -27.16
N LYS A 92 -12.34 16.15 -26.70
CA LYS A 92 -11.55 16.04 -25.48
C LYS A 92 -12.43 16.05 -24.23
N ILE A 93 -13.49 16.85 -24.21
CA ILE A 93 -14.49 16.85 -23.13
C ILE A 93 -15.16 15.47 -23.03
N ASP A 94 -15.56 14.90 -24.17
CA ASP A 94 -16.22 13.59 -24.22
C ASP A 94 -15.28 12.49 -23.71
N GLN A 95 -14.02 12.46 -24.16
CA GLN A 95 -13.00 11.53 -23.67
C GLN A 95 -12.78 11.65 -22.15
N LEU A 96 -12.63 12.87 -21.63
CA LEU A 96 -12.46 13.10 -20.20
C LEU A 96 -13.69 12.69 -19.39
N ASN A 97 -14.90 12.87 -19.92
CA ASN A 97 -16.13 12.41 -19.29
C ASN A 97 -16.22 10.88 -19.24
N ASP A 98 -15.82 10.20 -20.31
CA ASP A 98 -15.75 8.74 -20.35
C ASP A 98 -14.71 8.21 -19.36
N GLU A 99 -13.50 8.77 -19.34
CA GLU A 99 -12.46 8.43 -18.37
C GLU A 99 -12.92 8.66 -16.93
N ARG A 100 -13.56 9.80 -16.66
CA ARG A 100 -14.15 10.11 -15.35
C ARG A 100 -15.18 9.05 -14.96
N THR A 101 -16.03 8.63 -15.90
CA THR A 101 -17.07 7.63 -15.64
C THR A 101 -16.47 6.27 -15.35
N GLN A 102 -15.46 5.85 -16.12
CA GLN A 102 -14.72 4.61 -15.88
C GLN A 102 -13.97 4.63 -14.54
N LEU A 103 -13.29 5.73 -14.21
CA LEU A 103 -12.60 5.88 -12.94
C LEU A 103 -13.58 5.86 -11.77
N LYS A 104 -14.73 6.52 -11.89
CA LYS A 104 -15.80 6.43 -10.90
C LYS A 104 -16.30 5.01 -10.73
N ALA A 105 -16.56 4.29 -11.83
CA ALA A 105 -16.98 2.89 -11.77
C ALA A 105 -15.92 2.01 -11.07
N LYS A 106 -14.64 2.19 -11.38
CA LYS A 106 -13.52 1.50 -10.69
C LYS A 106 -13.43 1.87 -9.21
N VAL A 107 -13.68 3.12 -8.85
CA VAL A 107 -13.69 3.55 -7.45
C VAL A 107 -14.85 2.92 -6.69
N GLU A 108 -16.06 2.91 -7.27
CA GLU A 108 -17.21 2.23 -6.68
C GLU A 108 -16.97 0.71 -6.62
N GLU A 109 -16.38 0.12 -7.66
CA GLU A 109 -15.92 -1.27 -7.63
C GLU A 109 -14.94 -1.49 -6.49
N ILE A 110 -13.89 -0.69 -6.32
CA ILE A 110 -12.92 -0.88 -5.22
C ILE A 110 -13.56 -0.65 -3.85
N LYS A 111 -14.39 0.39 -3.70
CA LYS A 111 -15.12 0.65 -2.45
C LYS A 111 -15.99 -0.54 -2.08
N TYR A 112 -16.80 -1.02 -3.01
CA TYR A 112 -17.75 -2.11 -2.76
C TYR A 112 -17.17 -3.51 -2.93
N SER A 113 -16.02 -3.68 -3.58
CA SER A 113 -15.26 -4.94 -3.66
C SER A 113 -14.40 -5.12 -2.41
N GLY A 114 -13.82 -4.02 -1.88
CA GLY A 114 -13.06 -3.99 -0.64
C GLY A 114 -13.92 -4.07 0.63
N THR A 115 -15.15 -3.52 0.63
CA THR A 115 -16.06 -3.59 1.79
C THR A 115 -17.28 -4.51 1.60
N GLY A 116 -17.54 -4.99 0.37
CA GLY A 116 -18.67 -5.89 0.09
C GLY A 116 -18.38 -7.36 0.38
N SER A 117 -17.12 -7.72 0.64
CA SER A 117 -16.80 -9.03 1.20
C SER A 117 -16.87 -8.97 2.72
N LEU A 118 -18.09 -8.94 3.25
CA LEU A 118 -18.37 -9.40 4.63
C LEU A 118 -17.68 -10.76 4.88
N GLY A 119 -17.49 -11.57 3.83
CA GLY A 119 -16.65 -12.77 3.85
C GLY A 119 -15.17 -12.49 4.13
N SER A 120 -14.52 -11.55 3.43
CA SER A 120 -13.07 -11.30 3.57
C SER A 120 -12.70 -10.81 4.96
N ARG A 121 -13.50 -9.92 5.56
CA ARG A 121 -13.24 -9.48 6.94
C ARG A 121 -13.51 -10.58 7.96
N ARG A 122 -14.61 -11.33 7.81
CA ARG A 122 -14.92 -12.48 8.67
C ARG A 122 -13.86 -13.59 8.59
N ILE A 123 -13.32 -13.82 7.40
CA ILE A 123 -12.22 -14.78 7.18
C ILE A 123 -10.93 -14.29 7.84
N VAL A 124 -10.63 -12.99 7.76
CA VAL A 124 -9.49 -12.39 8.48
C VAL A 124 -9.69 -12.53 9.99
N ASP A 125 -10.86 -12.16 10.52
CA ASP A 125 -11.18 -12.29 11.95
C ASP A 125 -11.09 -13.76 12.42
N GLU A 126 -11.53 -14.71 11.57
CA GLU A 126 -11.42 -16.15 11.84
C GLU A 126 -9.96 -16.62 11.86
N PHE A 127 -9.13 -16.18 10.91
CA PHE A 127 -7.70 -16.49 10.91
C PHE A 127 -6.97 -15.83 12.08
N GLU A 128 -7.31 -14.61 12.46
CA GLU A 128 -6.77 -13.95 13.64
C GLU A 128 -7.11 -14.72 14.93
N THR A 129 -8.36 -15.20 15.03
CA THR A 129 -8.80 -16.04 16.15
C THR A 129 -8.04 -17.36 16.18
N GLN A 130 -7.93 -18.06 15.04
CA GLN A 130 -7.19 -19.32 14.94
C GLN A 130 -5.70 -19.14 15.27
N LEU A 131 -5.09 -18.03 14.84
CA LEU A 131 -3.70 -17.70 15.16
C LEU A 131 -3.51 -17.46 16.65
N SER A 132 -4.43 -16.70 17.28
CA SER A 132 -4.42 -16.45 18.72
C SER A 132 -4.53 -17.76 19.52
N ASP A 133 -5.46 -18.63 19.14
CA ASP A 133 -5.66 -19.93 19.80
C ASP A 133 -4.45 -20.86 19.63
N ALA A 134 -3.87 -20.91 18.43
CA ALA A 134 -2.67 -21.69 18.15
C ALA A 134 -1.47 -21.19 18.98
N ASN A 135 -1.28 -19.87 19.07
CA ASN A 135 -0.23 -19.26 19.89
C ASN A 135 -0.45 -19.54 21.38
N ALA A 136 -1.67 -19.41 21.88
CA ALA A 136 -1.99 -19.73 23.27
C ALA A 136 -1.72 -21.22 23.59
N LYS A 137 -2.04 -22.12 22.67
CA LYS A 137 -1.75 -23.56 22.80
C LYS A 137 -0.24 -23.83 22.79
N LEU A 138 0.50 -23.16 21.90
CA LEU A 138 1.95 -23.27 21.84
C LEU A 138 2.58 -22.83 23.17
N GLU A 139 2.21 -21.67 23.69
CA GLU A 139 2.78 -21.14 24.94
C GLU A 139 2.46 -22.04 26.14
N ARG A 140 1.23 -22.56 26.23
CA ARG A 140 0.86 -23.54 27.28
C ARG A 140 1.69 -24.81 27.19
N ASN A 141 1.93 -25.32 25.98
CA ASN A 141 2.77 -26.51 25.80
C ASN A 141 4.24 -26.22 26.13
N ARG A 142 4.75 -25.07 25.69
CA ARG A 142 6.12 -24.60 25.99
C ARG A 142 6.37 -24.58 27.50
N GLN A 143 5.46 -24.00 28.28
CA GLN A 143 5.56 -23.96 29.74
C GLN A 143 5.54 -25.35 30.39
N LYS A 144 4.72 -26.29 29.88
CA LYS A 144 4.71 -27.68 30.35
C LYS A 144 6.05 -28.37 30.07
N TYR A 145 6.61 -28.20 28.87
CA TYR A 145 7.92 -28.76 28.52
C TYR A 145 9.03 -28.18 29.39
N GLU A 146 9.05 -26.87 29.63
CA GLU A 146 10.02 -26.26 30.55
C GLU A 146 9.93 -26.82 31.97
N ARG A 147 8.71 -27.04 32.47
CA ARG A 147 8.51 -27.64 33.79
C ARG A 147 9.03 -29.07 33.84
N ILE A 148 8.71 -29.90 32.84
CA ILE A 148 9.18 -31.28 32.77
C ILE A 148 10.70 -31.33 32.63
N ALA A 149 11.29 -30.45 31.82
CA ALA A 149 12.74 -30.36 31.67
C ALA A 149 13.44 -30.05 33.00
N ARG A 150 12.90 -29.14 33.82
CA ARG A 150 13.43 -28.87 35.17
C ARG A 150 13.34 -30.10 36.07
N ILE A 151 12.18 -30.77 36.09
CA ILE A 151 12.00 -32.00 36.88
C ILE A 151 13.00 -33.08 36.43
N LEU A 152 13.25 -33.23 35.13
CA LEU A 152 14.24 -34.19 34.62
C LEU A 152 15.67 -33.85 35.06
N ILE A 153 16.03 -32.57 35.10
CA ILE A 153 17.33 -32.12 35.65
C ILE A 153 17.43 -32.50 37.13
N ASP A 154 16.37 -32.24 37.92
CA ASP A 154 16.34 -32.55 39.36
C ASP A 154 16.41 -34.08 39.60
N VAL A 155 15.69 -34.87 38.81
CA VAL A 155 15.71 -36.34 38.89
C VAL A 155 17.09 -36.87 38.52
N LYS A 156 17.71 -36.36 37.45
CA LYS A 156 19.07 -36.73 37.06
C LYS A 156 20.03 -36.47 38.21
N ALA A 157 20.05 -35.24 38.74
CA ALA A 157 20.87 -34.88 39.90
C ALA A 157 20.64 -35.81 41.11
N GLY A 158 19.38 -36.14 41.41
CA GLY A 158 19.01 -37.08 42.46
C GLY A 158 19.55 -38.49 42.24
N ILE A 159 19.55 -38.99 41.00
CA ILE A 159 20.13 -40.29 40.63
C ILE A 159 21.66 -40.25 40.78
N GLU A 160 22.34 -39.17 40.37
CA GLU A 160 23.80 -39.04 40.54
C GLU A 160 24.14 -39.09 42.05
N HIS A 161 23.44 -38.30 42.87
CA HIS A 161 23.63 -38.28 44.31
C HIS A 161 23.34 -39.64 44.99
N LEU A 162 22.32 -40.35 44.52
CA LEU A 162 22.01 -41.68 45.03
C LEU A 162 23.10 -42.68 44.65
N SER A 163 23.59 -42.63 43.40
CA SER A 163 24.69 -43.45 42.92
C SER A 163 25.98 -43.22 43.72
N ASP A 164 26.33 -41.95 43.98
CA ASP A 164 27.49 -41.57 44.78
C ASP A 164 27.41 -42.11 46.21
N LYS A 165 26.25 -41.99 46.86
CA LYS A 165 26.04 -42.50 48.23
C LYS A 165 26.11 -44.02 48.31
N LEU A 166 25.77 -44.71 47.23
CA LEU A 166 25.77 -46.17 47.15
C LEU A 166 27.06 -46.73 46.53
N GLU A 167 28.08 -45.90 46.29
CA GLU A 167 29.35 -46.35 45.70
C GLU A 167 30.03 -47.44 46.55
N SER A 168 29.94 -47.34 47.89
CA SER A 168 30.55 -48.30 48.81
C SER A 168 29.87 -49.68 48.83
N VAL A 169 28.65 -49.81 48.31
CA VAL A 169 27.90 -51.07 48.28
C VAL A 169 28.27 -51.84 47.00
N LYS A 170 28.96 -52.97 47.17
CA LYS A 170 29.43 -53.80 46.05
C LYS A 170 28.35 -54.77 45.58
N ILE A 171 28.09 -54.78 44.28
CA ILE A 171 27.23 -55.76 43.60
C ILE A 171 28.03 -56.45 42.51
N ASP A 172 27.66 -57.70 42.20
CA ASP A 172 28.08 -58.45 41.02
C ASP A 172 27.44 -57.88 39.73
N ALA A 173 27.57 -56.58 39.51
CA ALA A 173 27.11 -55.87 38.32
C ALA A 173 28.17 -54.87 37.88
N ALA A 174 28.42 -54.77 36.57
CA ALA A 174 29.40 -53.83 36.04
C ALA A 174 28.96 -52.38 36.30
N PRO A 175 29.87 -51.47 36.69
CA PRO A 175 29.54 -50.06 36.85
C PRO A 175 29.04 -49.48 35.52
N ILE A 176 27.81 -48.99 35.48
CA ILE A 176 27.25 -48.34 34.29
C ILE A 176 27.59 -46.84 34.38
N PRO A 177 28.18 -46.24 33.32
CA PRO A 177 28.43 -44.81 33.30
C PRO A 177 27.11 -44.05 33.27
N LEU A 178 27.01 -43.00 34.07
CA LEU A 178 25.82 -42.17 34.14
C LEU A 178 25.73 -41.26 32.90
N THR A 179 24.81 -41.57 31.99
CA THR A 179 24.45 -40.77 30.82
C THR A 179 22.93 -40.67 30.72
N ASP A 180 22.41 -39.75 29.89
CA ASP A 180 20.97 -39.52 29.75
C ASP A 180 20.21 -40.77 29.25
N GLU A 181 20.90 -41.68 28.56
CA GLU A 181 20.35 -42.95 28.06
C GLU A 181 20.37 -44.06 29.12
N THR A 182 21.31 -44.00 30.08
CA THR A 182 21.52 -45.03 31.10
C THR A 182 20.94 -44.68 32.48
N LEU A 183 20.27 -43.52 32.64
CA LEU A 183 19.69 -43.07 33.93
C LEU A 183 18.81 -44.13 34.59
N VAL A 184 17.98 -44.80 33.80
CA VAL A 184 17.08 -45.87 34.28
C VAL A 184 17.87 -47.09 34.75
N GLU A 185 18.93 -47.44 34.03
CA GLU A 185 19.80 -48.57 34.37
C GLU A 185 20.58 -48.30 35.66
N VAL A 186 21.10 -47.07 35.83
CA VAL A 186 21.78 -46.65 37.06
C VAL A 186 20.81 -46.63 38.25
N LEU A 187 19.57 -46.20 38.05
CA LEU A 187 18.54 -46.24 39.10
C LEU A 187 18.20 -47.68 39.50
N LEU A 188 18.13 -48.62 38.55
CA LEU A 188 17.94 -50.05 38.83
C LEU A 188 19.12 -50.63 39.60
N GLN A 189 20.35 -50.24 39.27
CA GLN A 189 21.53 -50.63 40.05
C GLN A 189 21.49 -50.05 41.47
N ALA A 190 21.06 -48.80 41.63
CA ALA A 190 20.87 -48.18 42.94
C ALA A 190 19.82 -48.93 43.78
N GLU A 191 18.72 -49.37 43.17
CA GLU A 191 17.71 -50.21 43.82
C GLU A 191 18.30 -51.53 44.31
N GLN A 192 19.05 -52.25 43.46
CA GLN A 192 19.72 -53.49 43.86
C GLN A 192 20.71 -53.27 45.02
N LYS A 193 21.40 -52.13 45.05
CA LYS A 193 22.34 -51.76 46.13
C LYS A 193 21.62 -51.50 47.44
N LEU A 194 20.48 -50.80 47.38
CA LEU A 194 19.64 -50.56 48.55
C LEU A 194 19.08 -51.87 49.11
N ILE A 195 18.60 -52.79 48.26
CA ILE A 195 18.09 -54.09 48.71
C ILE A 195 19.18 -54.87 49.46
N LYS A 196 20.39 -54.97 48.90
CA LYS A 196 21.51 -55.64 49.60
C LYS A 196 21.88 -54.96 50.92
N LEU A 197 21.82 -53.63 50.98
CA LEU A 197 22.11 -52.88 52.21
C LEU A 197 21.04 -53.16 53.28
N VAL A 198 19.76 -53.19 52.90
CA VAL A 198 18.66 -53.55 53.81
C VAL A 198 18.80 -54.99 54.32
N GLU A 199 19.17 -55.94 53.46
CA GLU A 199 19.47 -57.32 53.87
C GLU A 199 20.62 -57.36 54.89
N ALA A 200 21.70 -56.61 54.66
CA ALA A 200 22.83 -56.55 55.58
C ALA A 200 22.45 -55.95 56.95
N VAL A 201 21.64 -54.89 56.98
CA VAL A 201 21.16 -54.28 58.23
C VAL A 201 20.22 -55.22 59.00
N ASN A 202 19.31 -55.90 58.31
CA ASN A 202 18.40 -56.85 58.97
C ASN A 202 19.13 -58.07 59.56
N VAL A 203 20.24 -58.50 58.95
CA VAL A 203 21.10 -59.58 59.49
C VAL A 203 21.85 -59.12 60.74
N GLU A 204 22.24 -57.84 60.82
CA GLU A 204 22.89 -57.28 62.03
C GLU A 204 21.91 -57.08 63.19
N GLU A 205 20.62 -56.82 62.95
CA GLU A 205 19.60 -56.73 64.02
C GLU A 205 19.23 -58.09 64.64
N GLU A 206 19.26 -59.18 63.87
CA GLU A 206 19.10 -60.55 64.42
C GLU A 206 20.38 -61.09 65.08
N GLY A 207 21.51 -60.39 64.89
CA GLY A 207 22.85 -60.79 65.31
C GLY A 207 23.48 -59.91 66.39
N ALA A 208 22.71 -59.24 67.24
CA ALA A 208 23.22 -58.49 68.40
C ALA A 208 23.76 -59.43 69.50
N GLY A 209 24.89 -60.07 69.21
CA GLY A 209 25.84 -60.68 70.11
C GLY A 209 27.24 -60.32 69.65
N ASP A 210 27.76 -59.21 70.18
CA ASP A 210 29.16 -58.77 70.24
C ASP A 210 30.14 -59.28 69.16
N VAL A 211 30.44 -58.49 68.11
CA VAL A 211 31.81 -58.32 67.59
C VAL A 211 32.00 -56.95 66.91
N GLU A 212 33.12 -56.31 67.21
CA GLU A 212 33.63 -55.02 66.72
C GLU A 212 33.58 -54.81 65.20
N GLY A 213 32.87 -53.77 64.76
CA GLY A 213 32.87 -53.24 63.40
C GLY A 213 33.40 -51.80 63.33
N ASP A 214 34.72 -51.65 63.22
CA ASP A 214 35.42 -50.36 63.20
C ASP A 214 35.16 -49.52 61.91
N SER A 215 34.48 -50.11 60.92
CA SER A 215 34.18 -49.48 59.62
C SER A 215 32.89 -48.63 59.61
N ILE A 216 31.93 -48.89 60.51
CA ILE A 216 30.61 -48.23 60.51
C ILE A 216 30.63 -46.90 61.26
N LYS A 217 31.53 -46.75 62.25
CA LYS A 217 31.68 -45.48 62.99
C LYS A 217 32.23 -44.35 62.12
N ALA A 218 33.02 -44.67 61.10
CA ALA A 218 33.61 -43.68 60.20
C ALA A 218 32.57 -43.00 59.28
N THR A 219 31.52 -43.72 58.88
CA THR A 219 30.46 -43.18 58.01
C THR A 219 29.41 -42.40 58.78
N ALA A 220 29.08 -42.82 60.02
CA ALA A 220 28.22 -42.08 60.93
C ALA A 220 28.84 -40.73 61.36
N ALA A 221 30.14 -40.71 61.66
CA ALA A 221 30.86 -39.49 62.03
C ALA A 221 31.00 -38.48 60.85
N LEU A 222 31.03 -38.97 59.60
CA LEU A 222 31.07 -38.11 58.40
C LEU A 222 29.69 -37.49 58.11
N ALA A 223 28.60 -38.20 58.43
CA ALA A 223 27.24 -37.70 58.29
C ALA A 223 26.97 -36.52 59.26
N GLU A 224 27.35 -36.61 60.54
CA GLU A 224 27.15 -35.50 61.49
C GLU A 224 27.93 -34.22 61.11
N LYS A 225 29.13 -34.36 60.55
CA LYS A 225 29.96 -33.21 60.11
C LYS A 225 29.41 -32.52 58.87
N SER A 226 28.69 -33.25 58.01
CA SER A 226 28.04 -32.71 56.80
C SER A 226 26.77 -31.91 57.10
N TYR A 227 26.00 -32.26 58.14
CA TYR A 227 24.74 -31.58 58.47
C TYR A 227 24.94 -30.24 59.18
N THR A 228 26.04 -30.06 59.93
CA THR A 228 26.27 -28.82 60.69
C THR A 228 26.94 -27.70 59.89
N SER A 229 27.62 -28.01 58.77
CA SER A 229 28.30 -26.99 57.95
C SER A 229 27.40 -26.30 56.91
N THR A 230 26.19 -26.80 56.67
CA THR A 230 25.25 -26.26 55.66
C THR A 230 23.94 -25.78 56.30
N ALA A 231 23.96 -25.39 57.57
CA ALA A 231 22.89 -24.58 58.16
C ALA A 231 22.95 -23.15 57.56
N HIS A 232 22.58 -23.01 56.29
CA HIS A 232 22.09 -21.74 55.80
C HIS A 232 20.78 -21.44 56.54
N GLU A 233 20.76 -20.33 57.28
CA GLU A 233 19.53 -19.74 57.82
C GLU A 233 18.52 -19.61 56.68
N VAL A 234 17.53 -20.50 56.66
CA VAL A 234 16.39 -20.37 55.77
C VAL A 234 15.54 -19.23 56.31
N ASN A 235 15.77 -18.02 55.80
CA ASN A 235 14.89 -16.89 56.04
C ASN A 235 13.53 -17.19 55.38
N LEU A 236 12.55 -17.55 56.21
CA LEU A 236 11.19 -17.85 55.78
C LEU A 236 10.51 -16.55 55.33
N PRO A 237 9.80 -16.53 54.17
CA PRO A 237 9.06 -15.36 53.73
C PRO A 237 8.02 -14.93 54.78
N GLU A 238 7.96 -13.62 55.08
CA GLU A 238 7.17 -13.01 56.17
C GLU A 238 5.65 -13.21 56.08
N PHE A 239 5.13 -13.80 55.00
CA PHE A 239 3.69 -13.93 54.78
C PHE A 239 3.26 -15.36 54.46
N ASN A 240 3.44 -16.27 55.42
CA ASN A 240 2.72 -17.54 55.45
C ASN A 240 1.65 -17.49 56.55
N VAL A 241 0.40 -17.23 56.13
CA VAL A 241 -0.77 -17.26 57.01
C VAL A 241 -1.09 -18.72 57.32
N ARG A 242 -0.81 -19.15 58.56
CA ARG A 242 -1.23 -20.46 59.05
C ARG A 242 -2.76 -20.51 59.11
N ILE A 243 -3.37 -21.50 58.46
CA ILE A 243 -4.78 -21.84 58.66
C ILE A 243 -4.87 -22.69 59.94
N PRO A 244 -5.52 -22.24 61.02
CA PRO A 244 -5.73 -23.07 62.19
C PRO A 244 -6.81 -24.11 61.86
N LEU A 245 -6.46 -25.39 61.97
CA LEU A 245 -7.42 -26.48 62.02
C LEU A 245 -8.23 -26.35 63.31
N SER A 246 -9.52 -26.05 63.19
CA SER A 246 -10.44 -25.99 64.33
C SER A 246 -10.55 -27.38 64.96
N GLN A 247 -10.09 -27.54 66.20
CA GLN A 247 -10.48 -28.64 67.05
C GLN A 247 -11.95 -28.46 67.42
N ALA A 248 -12.81 -29.36 66.96
CA ALA A 248 -14.20 -29.43 67.38
C ALA A 248 -14.43 -30.78 68.09
N THR A 249 -14.19 -30.72 69.40
CA THR A 249 -15.04 -31.23 70.49
C THR A 249 -15.55 -32.67 70.41
N GLU A 250 -14.95 -33.51 71.25
CA GLU A 250 -15.58 -34.72 71.81
C GLU A 250 -16.93 -34.33 72.46
N VAL A 251 -18.03 -34.87 71.94
CA VAL A 251 -19.32 -34.84 72.62
C VAL A 251 -19.38 -36.11 73.46
N GLY A 252 -19.18 -35.94 74.76
CA GLY A 252 -19.31 -36.99 75.76
C GLY A 252 -20.74 -37.52 75.85
N GLU A 253 -20.82 -38.83 76.03
CA GLU A 253 -21.95 -39.53 76.64
C GLU A 253 -22.26 -38.92 78.01
N ASP A 254 -23.54 -38.70 78.34
CA ASP A 254 -24.05 -39.00 79.67
C ASP A 254 -25.58 -39.09 79.65
N GLY A 255 -26.08 -40.17 80.25
CA GLY A 255 -27.48 -40.58 80.19
C GLY A 255 -28.42 -39.87 81.17
N LYS A 256 -29.70 -39.87 80.78
CA LYS A 256 -30.85 -40.31 81.60
C LYS A 256 -32.08 -40.49 80.72
#